data_AF-A0A968ZQB9-F1
#
_entry.id   AF-A0A968ZQB9-F1
#
_cell.length_a   1.000
_cell.length_b   1.000
_cell.length_c   1.000
_cell.angle_alpha   90.00
_cell.angle_beta   90.00
_cell.angle_gamma   90.00
#
_symmetry.space_group_name_H-M   'P 1'
#
loop_
_entity.id
_entity.type
_entity.pdbx_description
1 polymer ?
#
loop_
_entity_poly.entity_id
_entity_poly.type
_entity_poly.pdbx_seq_one_letter_code
_entity_poly.pdbx_strand_id
1 'polypeptide(L)'
;MVNQSFTRWRAQDLEMMRSFYRSSILHLYDSVQMLSEGQKTIAKRDFIFFEFVSVVKGDERSLANNKALINYNVLYYTIQDGQTMLFSFVCPQRLRPQWEGLVPAMMQSIRIK
;
A
#
# COMPACT_ATOMS: atom_id res chain seq x y z
N MET A 1 2.16 18.89 15.72
CA MET A 1 2.28 17.58 16.40
C MET A 1 3.14 16.70 15.51
N VAL A 2 4.38 16.41 15.92
CA VAL A 2 5.30 15.56 15.14
C VAL A 2 5.16 14.14 15.67
N ASN A 3 4.62 13.23 14.85
CA ASN A 3 4.59 11.81 15.17
C ASN A 3 5.87 11.19 14.58
N GLN A 4 6.93 11.13 15.38
CA GLN A 4 8.19 10.50 14.99
C GLN A 4 8.14 9.02 15.35
N SER A 5 7.91 8.19 14.35
CA SER A 5 8.15 6.75 14.45
C SER A 5 9.65 6.48 14.33
N PHE A 6 10.29 6.07 15.44
CA PHE A 6 11.71 5.70 15.50
C PHE A 6 11.96 4.21 15.22
N THR A 7 11.05 3.48 14.56
CA THR A 7 11.29 2.07 14.23
C THR A 7 12.32 1.95 13.11
N ARG A 8 13.59 1.77 13.51
CA ARG A 8 14.65 1.26 12.62
C ARG A 8 14.39 -0.23 12.40
N TRP A 9 13.53 -0.54 11.44
CA TRP A 9 13.26 -1.91 11.04
C TRP A 9 14.55 -2.57 10.56
N ARG A 10 14.88 -3.73 11.12
CA ARG A 10 15.94 -4.61 10.59
C ARG A 10 15.32 -5.48 9.50
N ALA A 11 16.14 -6.02 8.60
CA ALA A 11 15.65 -6.92 7.54
C ALA A 11 14.86 -8.13 8.10
N GLN A 12 15.17 -8.55 9.34
CA GLN A 12 14.49 -9.64 10.04
C GLN A 12 13.08 -9.26 10.51
N ASP A 13 12.74 -7.98 10.54
CA ASP A 13 11.45 -7.48 11.03
C ASP A 13 10.41 -7.35 9.89
N LEU A 14 10.71 -7.83 8.67
CA LEU A 14 9.81 -7.75 7.52
C LEU A 14 8.43 -8.35 7.82
N GLU A 15 8.36 -9.47 8.53
CA GLU A 15 7.07 -10.08 8.89
C GLU A 15 6.27 -9.21 9.86
N MET A 16 6.93 -8.61 10.86
CA MET A 16 6.29 -7.68 11.79
C MET A 16 5.85 -6.40 11.07
N MET A 17 6.67 -5.90 10.16
CA MET A 17 6.34 -4.76 9.32
C MET A 17 5.12 -5.06 8.44
N ARG A 18 5.02 -6.29 7.89
CA ARG A 18 3.87 -6.74 7.12
C ARG A 18 2.60 -6.71 7.95
N SER A 19 2.61 -7.33 9.13
CA SER A 19 1.42 -7.40 9.99
C SER A 19 1.01 -6.00 10.48
N PHE A 20 1.97 -5.15 10.82
CA PHE A 20 1.73 -3.75 11.19
C PHE A 20 1.08 -2.95 10.06
N TYR A 21 1.63 -2.99 8.85
CA TYR A 21 1.07 -2.26 7.71
C TYR A 21 -0.28 -2.81 7.27
N ARG A 22 -0.47 -4.14 7.29
CA ARG A 22 -1.76 -4.76 7.01
C ARG A 22 -2.83 -4.25 7.96
N SER A 23 -2.57 -4.28 9.26
CA SER A 23 -3.49 -3.75 10.28
C SER A 23 -3.75 -2.26 10.07
N SER A 24 -2.72 -1.48 9.76
CA SER A 24 -2.86 -0.05 9.47
C SER A 24 -3.78 0.20 8.27
N ILE A 25 -3.61 -0.55 7.17
CA ILE A 25 -4.47 -0.46 5.98
C ILE A 25 -5.92 -0.77 6.35
N LEU A 26 -6.17 -1.86 7.08
CA LEU A 26 -7.52 -2.25 7.49
C LEU A 26 -8.20 -1.22 8.41
N HIS A 27 -7.42 -0.45 9.17
CA HIS A 27 -7.94 0.60 10.05
C HIS A 27 -8.16 1.95 9.35
N LEU A 28 -7.44 2.24 8.27
CA LEU A 28 -7.47 3.57 7.61
C LEU A 28 -8.69 3.78 6.70
N TYR A 29 -9.32 2.71 6.23
CA TYR A 29 -10.41 2.77 5.27
C TYR A 29 -11.68 2.17 5.86
N ASP A 30 -12.85 2.64 5.44
CA ASP A 30 -14.15 2.11 5.89
C ASP A 30 -14.36 0.66 5.43
N SER A 31 -13.79 0.31 4.28
CA SER A 31 -13.75 -1.07 3.80
C SER A 31 -12.50 -1.32 2.98
N VAL A 32 -11.94 -2.51 3.13
CA VAL A 32 -10.77 -2.97 2.37
C VAL A 32 -11.05 -4.37 1.85
N GLN A 33 -10.95 -4.54 0.53
CA GLN A 33 -10.89 -5.85 -0.11
C GLN A 33 -9.43 -6.14 -0.49
N MET A 34 -8.78 -7.01 0.27
CA MET A 34 -7.43 -7.48 -0.07
C MET A 34 -7.50 -8.40 -1.29
N LEU A 35 -6.79 -8.05 -2.36
CA LEU A 35 -6.73 -8.82 -3.60
C LEU A 35 -5.50 -9.75 -3.61
N SER A 36 -4.36 -9.22 -3.20
CA SER A 36 -3.12 -9.98 -3.08
C SER A 36 -2.20 -9.33 -2.05
N GLU A 37 -1.47 -10.13 -1.29
CA GLU A 37 -0.46 -9.64 -0.36
C GLU A 37 0.64 -10.68 -0.17
N GLY A 38 1.84 -10.23 0.13
CA GLY A 38 2.95 -11.17 0.30
C GLY A 38 4.30 -10.50 0.39
N GLN A 39 5.33 -11.34 0.26
CA GLN A 39 6.72 -10.91 0.15
C GLN A 39 7.28 -11.40 -1.18
N LYS A 40 8.15 -10.60 -1.78
CA LYS A 40 8.90 -10.98 -2.98
C LYS A 40 10.24 -10.29 -3.04
N THR A 41 11.21 -10.97 -3.64
CA THR A 41 12.54 -10.41 -3.88
C THR A 41 12.60 -9.77 -5.26
N ILE A 42 12.91 -8.48 -5.35
CA ILE A 42 13.12 -7.72 -6.59
C ILE A 42 14.52 -7.12 -6.53
N ALA A 43 15.33 -7.33 -7.57
CA ALA A 43 16.71 -6.81 -7.64
C ALA A 43 17.55 -7.08 -6.37
N LYS A 44 17.48 -8.32 -5.84
CA LYS A 44 18.15 -8.79 -4.60
C LYS A 44 17.67 -8.12 -3.31
N ARG A 45 16.49 -7.51 -3.32
CA ARG A 45 15.90 -6.86 -2.16
C ARG A 45 14.50 -7.38 -1.91
N ASP A 46 14.18 -7.62 -0.65
CA ASP A 46 12.87 -8.08 -0.26
C ASP A 46 11.88 -6.92 -0.17
N PHE A 47 10.72 -7.12 -0.77
CA PHE A 47 9.59 -6.23 -0.73
C PHE A 47 8.40 -6.95 -0.13
N ILE A 48 7.70 -6.28 0.76
CA ILE A 48 6.33 -6.64 1.13
C ILE A 48 5.42 -5.91 0.16
N PHE A 49 4.41 -6.59 -0.37
CA PHE A 49 3.43 -5.95 -1.22
C PHE A 49 2.01 -6.16 -0.70
N PHE A 50 1.17 -5.17 -0.97
CA PHE A 50 -0.27 -5.20 -0.76
C PHE A 50 -0.96 -4.68 -2.00
N GLU A 51 -1.95 -5.42 -2.48
CA GLU A 51 -2.83 -5.06 -3.57
C GLU A 51 -4.26 -5.17 -3.05
N PHE A 52 -5.00 -4.07 -3.06
CA PHE A 52 -6.32 -4.01 -2.46
C PHE A 52 -7.20 -2.93 -3.07
N VAL A 53 -8.52 -3.13 -2.94
CA VAL A 53 -9.51 -2.07 -3.19
C VAL A 53 -9.89 -1.46 -1.85
N SER A 54 -9.84 -0.13 -1.74
CA SER A 54 -10.31 0.60 -0.57
C SER A 54 -11.57 1.39 -0.86
N VAL A 55 -12.42 1.53 0.17
CA VAL A 55 -13.60 2.39 0.16
C VAL A 55 -13.48 3.38 1.31
N VAL A 56 -13.66 4.66 0.98
CA VAL A 56 -13.93 5.71 1.96
C VAL A 56 -15.33 6.21 1.70
N LYS A 57 -16.23 6.04 2.66
CA LYS A 57 -17.59 6.56 2.58
C LYS A 57 -17.52 8.08 2.63
N GLY A 58 -18.31 8.73 1.77
CA GLY A 58 -18.46 10.17 1.88
C GLY A 58 -19.30 10.54 3.11
N ASP A 59 -19.19 11.78 3.54
CA ASP A 59 -19.99 12.29 4.66
C ASP A 59 -21.43 12.54 4.19
N GLU A 60 -22.37 11.73 4.68
CA GLU A 60 -23.80 11.87 4.41
C GLU A 60 -24.39 13.20 4.95
N ARG A 61 -23.70 13.86 5.88
CA ARG A 61 -24.10 15.15 6.46
C ARG A 61 -23.52 16.36 5.72
N SER A 62 -22.64 16.14 4.74
CA SER A 62 -22.04 17.20 3.94
C SER A 62 -23.05 17.71 2.89
N LEU A 63 -23.29 19.02 2.88
CA LEU A 63 -24.09 19.70 1.85
C LEU A 63 -23.54 19.48 0.43
N ALA A 64 -22.22 19.27 0.31
CA ALA A 64 -21.60 18.73 -0.88
C ALA A 64 -21.75 17.20 -0.82
N ASN A 65 -22.68 16.66 -1.59
CA ASN A 65 -22.97 15.22 -1.73
C ASN A 65 -21.71 14.43 -2.13
N ASN A 66 -20.86 14.13 -1.15
CA ASN A 66 -19.58 13.46 -1.37
C ASN A 66 -19.87 11.99 -1.60
N LYS A 67 -19.73 11.55 -2.84
CA LYS A 67 -19.85 10.13 -3.19
C LYS A 67 -18.71 9.35 -2.55
N ALA A 68 -18.97 8.09 -2.21
CA ALA A 68 -17.93 7.18 -1.72
C ALA A 68 -16.76 7.11 -2.71
N LEU A 69 -15.54 7.23 -2.19
CA LEU A 69 -14.31 7.10 -2.95
C LEU A 69 -13.87 5.65 -2.94
N ILE A 70 -13.81 5.03 -4.12
CA ILE A 70 -13.38 3.64 -4.29
C ILE A 70 -12.11 3.62 -5.12
N ASN A 71 -11.01 3.19 -4.52
CA ASN A 71 -9.68 3.18 -5.13
C ASN A 71 -9.10 1.77 -5.20
N TYR A 72 -8.41 1.48 -6.28
CA TYR A 72 -7.47 0.38 -6.41
C TYR A 72 -6.08 0.84 -5.98
N ASN A 73 -5.44 0.09 -5.09
CA ASN A 73 -4.18 0.44 -4.47
C ASN A 73 -3.18 -0.71 -4.62
N VAL A 74 -1.94 -0.37 -4.94
CA VAL A 74 -0.80 -1.27 -4.94
C VAL A 74 0.33 -0.62 -4.16
N LEU A 75 0.74 -1.23 -3.05
CA LEU A 75 1.76 -0.71 -2.13
C LEU A 75 2.89 -1.70 -1.98
N TYR A 76 4.12 -1.22 -2.07
CA TYR A 76 5.35 -2.00 -1.96
C TYR A 76 6.25 -1.35 -0.92
N TYR A 77 6.62 -2.11 0.09
CA TYR A 77 7.47 -1.66 1.18
C TYR A 77 8.79 -2.42 1.15
N THR A 78 9.89 -1.72 1.32
CA THR A 78 11.19 -2.34 1.56
C THR A 78 11.99 -1.53 2.58
N ILE A 79 13.07 -2.10 3.09
CA ILE A 79 13.97 -1.44 4.02
C ILE A 79 15.30 -1.19 3.30
N GLN A 80 15.75 0.06 3.27
CA GLN A 80 17.08 0.46 2.80
C GLN A 80 17.76 1.29 3.87
N ASP A 81 18.97 0.90 4.27
CA ASP A 81 19.80 1.64 5.23
C ASP A 81 19.05 1.96 6.54
N GLY A 82 18.17 1.05 6.97
CA GLY A 82 17.33 1.18 8.16
C GLY A 82 16.11 2.10 8.00
N GLN A 83 15.81 2.55 6.78
CA GLN A 83 14.65 3.37 6.43
C GLN A 83 13.65 2.57 5.60
N THR A 84 12.36 2.72 5.90
CA THR A 84 11.31 2.12 5.08
C THR A 84 11.06 2.98 3.84
N MET A 85 11.15 2.36 2.67
CA MET A 85 10.74 2.95 1.40
C MET A 85 9.37 2.40 1.01
N LEU A 86 8.45 3.30 0.65
CA LEU A 86 7.11 2.98 0.16
C LEU A 86 7.00 3.38 -1.31
N PHE A 87 6.61 2.43 -2.15
CA PHE A 87 6.20 2.66 -3.52
C PHE A 87 4.70 2.41 -3.62
N SER A 88 3.95 3.42 -4.04
CA SER A 88 2.49 3.34 -4.13
C SER A 88 2.01 3.64 -5.54
N PHE A 89 1.00 2.88 -5.95
CA PHE A 89 0.16 3.20 -7.10
C PHE A 89 -1.29 3.23 -6.61
N VAL A 90 -2.00 4.30 -6.95
CA VAL A 90 -3.40 4.49 -6.58
C VAL A 90 -4.15 4.99 -7.80
N CYS A 91 -5.28 4.35 -8.11
CA CYS A 91 -6.20 4.85 -9.13
C CYS A 91 -7.66 4.59 -8.72
N PRO A 92 -8.62 5.32 -9.28
CA PRO A 92 -10.03 4.99 -9.11
C PRO A 92 -10.32 3.57 -9.57
N GLN A 93 -11.12 2.81 -8.82
CA GLN A 93 -11.43 1.39 -9.10
C GLN A 93 -11.92 1.15 -10.53
N ARG A 94 -12.65 2.10 -11.12
CA ARG A 94 -13.12 2.05 -12.52
C ARG A 94 -12.00 1.95 -13.57
N LEU A 95 -10.78 2.40 -13.24
CA LEU A 95 -9.63 2.34 -14.12
C LEU A 95 -8.77 1.08 -13.87
N ARG A 96 -9.02 0.33 -12.80
CA ARG A 96 -8.25 -0.88 -12.44
C ARG A 96 -8.02 -1.83 -13.63
N PRO A 97 -9.02 -2.18 -14.48
CA PRO A 97 -8.78 -3.13 -15.58
C PRO A 97 -7.68 -2.70 -16.56
N GLN A 98 -7.40 -1.39 -16.66
CA GLN A 98 -6.34 -0.85 -17.51
C GLN A 98 -4.96 -1.01 -16.87
N TRP A 99 -4.89 -1.14 -15.54
CA TRP A 99 -3.66 -1.03 -14.75
C TRP A 99 -3.28 -2.32 -14.02
N GLU A 100 -4.22 -3.23 -13.74
CA GLU A 100 -3.97 -4.41 -12.91
C GLU A 100 -2.88 -5.34 -13.46
N GLY A 101 -2.72 -5.42 -14.79
CA GLY A 101 -1.62 -6.17 -15.42
C GLY A 101 -0.30 -5.39 -15.51
N LEU A 102 -0.36 -4.07 -15.63
CA LEU A 102 0.82 -3.21 -15.87
C LEU A 102 1.55 -2.87 -14.58
N VAL A 103 0.82 -2.58 -13.51
CA VAL A 103 1.38 -2.10 -12.25
C VAL A 103 2.32 -3.12 -11.61
N PRO A 104 2.00 -4.43 -11.53
CA PRO A 104 2.95 -5.42 -11.03
C PRO A 104 4.25 -5.47 -11.84
N ALA A 105 4.17 -5.33 -13.17
CA ALA A 105 5.34 -5.31 -14.05
C ALA A 105 6.18 -4.04 -13.84
N MET A 106 5.55 -2.87 -13.72
CA MET A 106 6.24 -1.63 -13.37
C MET A 106 6.97 -1.76 -12.03
N MET A 107 6.31 -2.30 -11.00
CA MET A 107 6.89 -2.45 -9.67
C MET A 107 8.06 -3.45 -9.64
N GLN A 108 8.08 -4.45 -10.53
CA GLN A 108 9.22 -5.36 -10.68
C GLN A 108 10.46 -4.68 -11.30
N SER A 109 10.28 -3.55 -11.98
CA SER A 109 11.39 -2.80 -12.61
C SER A 109 12.04 -1.77 -11.67
N ILE A 110 11.55 -1.64 -10.43
CA ILE A 110 12.10 -0.73 -9.43
C ILE A 110 13.58 -1.05 -9.20
N ARG A 111 14.43 -0.05 -9.47
CA ARG A 111 15.86 -0.07 -9.13
C ARG A 111 16.12 1.03 -8.13
N ILE A 112 16.70 0.64 -7.00
CA ILE A 112 17.09 1.58 -5.96
C ILE A 112 18.61 1.59 -5.92
N LYS A 113 19.19 2.78 -5.99
CA LYS A 113 20.65 2.99 -5.97
C LYS A 113 21.18 3.00 -4.55
#